data_AF-A0A315VDJ9-F1
#
_entry.id   AF-A0A315VDJ9-F1
#
_cell.length_a   1.000
_cell.length_b   1.000
_cell.length_c   1.000
_cell.angle_alpha   90.00
_cell.angle_beta   90.00
_cell.angle_gamma   90.00
#
_symmetry.space_group_name_H-M   'P 1'
#
loop_
_entity.id
_entity.type
_entity.pdbx_description
1 polymer ?
#
loop_
_entity_poly.entity_id
_entity_poly.type
_entity_poly.pdbx_seq_one_letter_code
_entity_poly.pdbx_strand_id
1 'polypeptide(L)'
;MELTSDRHVLLRPACFTCSSSNMDVFCAVFGMFFVFDIITPGFSACLLGCSCTNENLGRTLLCMENPMAHIPENIPDDFTKIRIENCHLTELPQGSFSQVHALEFLWLNFNEITLMNIKSLEGLSNLTELRLQGNKLTSIPWTAFQSSPRLKILDLKNNQLDVLPEHALRYLPALTYLDLSFNKLSITSKEVFTNWPLYQIAEKAWGKEGLVSNVVLALHDNPWSCDCRLKGFVEFIHKVSPPVILMNSYLKCSGPGNKVDKYFHEIQLKTCMKPVASAAESNVSLSLGANATLTCLVKARPLSNIQWLYPLKIIRGFASTQTQIDEETITSQLVIPSVHLEDRGLYTCMANNFIGNSSVCISLNIDSPVSSAPLPPPVPMLSSNDSPHIDIRIAKQTVYGITLEWHAVTDNPAETWFTIHFGKYDSPKKEIIFIGPGINSYSVSDLLPVTKYEVCVTLKNHPPREGQCIVFVTGSDISQLEQRERLIHIIVIVCAMVLAVPAGMYACTTERRFSCVDRCVDLWKKRRRHAEDAEGSERQNTFDSLQAASNEALYRDSEGKQTKRRKSEDRCRGGSAAHLY
;
A
#
# COMPACT_ATOMS: atom_id res chain seq x y z
N MET A 1 41.30 52.63 20.02
CA MET A 1 42.40 53.51 20.45
C MET A 1 42.37 53.53 21.97
N GLU A 2 43.33 52.98 22.71
CA GLU A 2 44.60 52.27 22.40
C GLU A 2 44.79 51.19 23.51
N LEU A 3 45.13 49.92 23.19
CA LEU A 3 46.48 49.27 23.32
C LEU A 3 47.13 49.36 24.73
N THR A 4 47.89 48.40 25.29
CA THR A 4 48.12 46.92 25.25
C THR A 4 49.25 46.65 26.28
N SER A 5 49.54 45.47 26.85
CA SER A 5 48.89 44.16 27.08
C SER A 5 49.75 43.43 28.15
N ASP A 6 49.26 42.40 28.86
CA ASP A 6 49.97 41.86 30.06
C ASP A 6 50.23 40.33 30.06
N ARG A 7 51.47 39.98 30.44
CA ARG A 7 52.07 38.70 30.95
C ARG A 7 51.82 37.34 30.26
N HIS A 8 52.95 36.72 29.90
CA HIS A 8 53.18 35.26 29.95
C HIS A 8 54.16 34.91 31.10
N VAL A 9 53.98 33.75 31.75
CA VAL A 9 54.94 33.14 32.70
C VAL A 9 54.97 31.62 32.49
N LEU A 10 56.16 31.00 32.54
CA LEU A 10 56.38 29.56 32.35
C LEU A 10 57.13 28.90 33.54
N LEU A 11 56.46 27.95 34.17
CA LEU A 11 56.90 26.66 34.75
C LEU A 11 58.18 26.48 35.63
N ARG A 12 57.92 25.89 36.82
CA ARG A 12 58.65 24.81 37.56
C ARG A 12 59.92 25.16 38.37
N PRO A 13 60.35 24.29 39.33
CA PRO A 13 59.66 23.16 40.01
C PRO A 13 59.74 23.20 41.56
N ALA A 14 58.98 22.32 42.25
CA ALA A 14 59.24 21.93 43.64
C ALA A 14 58.79 20.47 43.92
N CYS A 15 59.55 19.75 44.76
CA CYS A 15 59.35 18.32 45.04
C CYS A 15 58.28 18.03 46.10
N PHE A 16 57.69 16.83 46.05
CA PHE A 16 57.21 16.12 47.23
C PHE A 16 57.66 14.65 47.19
N THR A 17 58.04 14.13 48.36
CA THR A 17 58.68 12.83 48.55
C THR A 17 57.68 11.67 48.58
N CYS A 18 58.02 10.54 47.95
CA CYS A 18 57.20 9.32 47.96
C CYS A 18 57.57 8.41 49.15
N SER A 19 56.57 7.91 49.88
CA SER A 19 56.75 6.90 50.94
C SER A 19 56.65 5.49 50.36
N SER A 20 57.71 4.71 50.50
CA SER A 20 57.78 3.32 50.04
C SER A 20 57.11 2.38 51.06
N SER A 21 55.85 1.97 50.79
CA SER A 21 55.23 0.80 51.43
C SER A 21 53.96 0.24 50.76
N ASN A 22 53.36 0.92 49.77
CA ASN A 22 52.03 0.57 49.24
C ASN A 22 52.00 0.16 47.75
N MET A 23 53.12 0.16 47.02
CA MET A 23 53.13 -0.25 45.61
C MET A 23 53.01 -1.76 45.41
N ASP A 24 53.62 -2.58 46.27
CA ASP A 24 53.64 -4.04 46.08
C ASP A 24 52.26 -4.67 46.24
N VAL A 25 51.42 -4.15 47.14
CA VAL A 25 50.03 -4.62 47.31
C VAL A 25 49.17 -4.24 46.10
N PHE A 26 49.33 -3.03 45.54
CA PHE A 26 48.58 -2.62 44.35
C PHE A 26 49.01 -3.40 43.10
N CYS A 27 50.31 -3.65 42.91
CA CYS A 27 50.79 -4.50 41.82
C CYS A 27 50.37 -5.97 41.99
N ALA A 28 50.33 -6.51 43.21
CA ALA A 28 49.83 -7.87 43.46
C ALA A 28 48.32 -7.98 43.20
N VAL A 29 47.51 -7.00 43.61
CA VAL A 29 46.05 -7.01 43.37
C VAL A 29 45.75 -6.83 41.88
N PHE A 30 46.35 -5.86 41.18
CA PHE A 30 46.16 -5.73 39.73
C PHE A 30 46.71 -6.93 38.96
N GLY A 31 47.83 -7.50 39.39
CA GLY A 31 48.36 -8.75 38.85
C GLY A 31 47.39 -9.91 39.01
N MET A 32 46.75 -10.05 40.17
CA MET A 32 45.74 -11.10 40.40
C MET A 32 44.45 -10.87 39.61
N PHE A 33 44.03 -9.62 39.34
CA PHE A 33 42.93 -9.33 38.42
C PHE A 33 43.27 -9.71 36.96
N PHE A 34 44.42 -9.27 36.45
CA PHE A 34 44.88 -9.65 35.10
C PHE A 34 45.14 -11.16 34.96
N VAL A 35 45.58 -11.83 36.03
CA VAL A 35 45.77 -13.29 36.04
C VAL A 35 44.43 -14.03 36.14
N PHE A 36 43.40 -13.46 36.79
CA PHE A 36 42.04 -14.02 36.73
C PHE A 36 41.46 -13.96 35.31
N ASP A 37 41.60 -12.83 34.62
CA ASP A 37 41.18 -12.66 33.21
C ASP A 37 41.96 -13.57 32.24
N ILE A 38 43.13 -14.08 32.63
CA ILE A 38 43.99 -14.95 31.79
C ILE A 38 43.85 -16.44 32.16
N ILE A 39 43.32 -16.80 33.35
CA ILE A 39 43.23 -18.20 33.83
C ILE A 39 41.82 -18.80 33.76
N THR A 40 40.76 -18.04 33.47
CA THR A 40 39.44 -18.62 33.12
C THR A 40 39.19 -18.63 31.60
N PRO A 41 39.47 -19.74 30.88
CA PRO A 41 38.98 -19.89 29.52
C PRO A 41 37.46 -20.09 29.55
N GLY A 42 36.70 -19.13 29.02
CA GLY A 42 35.28 -19.34 28.71
C GLY A 42 34.23 -18.67 29.61
N PHE A 43 34.49 -17.47 30.15
CA PHE A 43 33.37 -16.56 30.47
C PHE A 43 32.79 -16.00 29.16
N SER A 44 31.98 -16.83 28.51
CA SER A 44 31.33 -16.51 27.25
C SER A 44 30.30 -15.39 27.47
N ALA A 45 30.64 -14.16 27.06
CA ALA A 45 29.78 -13.01 27.25
C ALA A 45 28.39 -13.27 26.67
N CYS A 46 27.35 -12.99 27.47
CA CYS A 46 25.96 -13.09 27.06
C CYS A 46 25.40 -11.70 26.78
N LEU A 47 24.48 -11.60 25.83
CA LEU A 47 23.85 -10.34 25.44
C LEU A 47 22.96 -9.81 26.57
N LEU A 48 23.03 -8.50 26.82
CA LEU A 48 22.30 -7.86 27.92
C LEU A 48 20.79 -8.02 27.70
N GLY A 49 20.09 -8.63 28.67
CA GLY A 49 18.66 -8.93 28.55
C GLY A 49 18.32 -10.21 27.76
N CYS A 50 19.32 -11.05 27.48
CA CYS A 50 19.15 -12.42 27.01
C CYS A 50 19.81 -13.40 28.00
N SER A 51 19.43 -14.68 27.92
CA SER A 51 20.02 -15.79 28.67
C SER A 51 20.82 -16.67 27.71
N CYS A 52 21.97 -17.17 28.16
CA CYS A 52 22.83 -18.05 27.39
C CYS A 52 23.03 -19.36 28.15
N THR A 53 22.73 -20.49 27.52
CA THR A 53 22.85 -21.82 28.13
C THR A 53 23.80 -22.69 27.32
N ASN A 54 24.71 -23.39 28.00
CA ASN A 54 25.57 -24.39 27.38
C ASN A 54 24.85 -25.74 27.44
N GLU A 55 24.48 -26.29 26.29
CA GLU A 55 23.91 -27.63 26.17
C GLU A 55 24.97 -28.61 25.63
N ASN A 56 24.76 -29.92 25.78
CA ASN A 56 25.68 -30.95 25.26
C ASN A 56 25.85 -30.92 23.72
N LEU A 57 24.99 -30.16 23.02
CA LEU A 57 24.92 -29.99 21.57
C LEU A 57 25.36 -28.58 21.12
N GLY A 58 25.99 -27.81 22.00
CA GLY A 58 26.48 -26.45 21.72
C GLY A 58 25.77 -25.38 22.56
N ARG A 59 26.02 -24.12 22.23
CA ARG A 59 25.52 -22.97 23.01
C ARG A 59 24.19 -22.47 22.44
N THR A 60 23.25 -22.15 23.34
CA THR A 60 21.92 -21.61 23.02
C THR A 60 21.80 -20.16 23.51
N LEU A 61 21.38 -19.26 22.63
CA LEU A 61 20.97 -17.88 22.96
C LEU A 61 19.43 -17.81 23.08
N LEU A 62 18.94 -17.28 24.19
CA LEU A 62 17.52 -17.11 24.49
C LEU A 62 17.21 -15.65 24.84
N CYS A 63 16.50 -14.96 23.96
CA CYS A 63 15.92 -13.64 24.22
C CYS A 63 14.39 -13.77 24.13
N MET A 64 13.66 -13.44 25.21
CA MET A 64 12.19 -13.45 25.21
C MET A 64 11.62 -12.27 25.99
N GLU A 65 10.48 -11.74 25.55
CA GLU A 65 9.68 -10.71 26.24
C GLU A 65 10.43 -9.39 26.55
N ASN A 66 11.50 -9.13 25.80
CA ASN A 66 12.33 -7.93 25.93
C ASN A 66 12.30 -7.16 24.61
N PRO A 67 11.83 -5.90 24.56
CA PRO A 67 11.73 -5.14 23.31
C PRO A 67 13.13 -4.85 22.74
N MET A 68 13.50 -5.59 21.70
CA MET A 68 14.72 -5.44 20.92
C MET A 68 14.35 -4.88 19.55
N ALA A 69 14.64 -3.60 19.30
CA ALA A 69 14.38 -2.98 17.99
C ALA A 69 15.23 -3.61 16.87
N HIS A 70 16.44 -4.09 17.20
CA HIS A 70 17.38 -4.68 16.25
C HIS A 70 18.08 -5.90 16.85
N ILE A 71 18.59 -6.77 15.98
CA ILE A 71 19.45 -7.90 16.34
C ILE A 71 20.85 -7.35 16.66
N PRO A 72 21.52 -7.80 17.73
CA PRO A 72 22.88 -7.34 18.06
C PRO A 72 23.89 -7.74 16.99
N GLU A 73 24.76 -6.81 16.58
CA GLU A 73 25.73 -7.04 15.49
C GLU A 73 26.83 -8.06 15.84
N ASN A 74 27.17 -8.18 17.13
CA ASN A 74 28.25 -9.03 17.62
C ASN A 74 27.70 -10.25 18.39
N ILE A 75 27.09 -11.19 17.67
CA ILE A 75 26.73 -12.50 18.22
C ILE A 75 27.96 -13.43 18.11
N PRO A 76 28.48 -13.99 19.23
CA PRO A 76 29.54 -15.00 19.24
C PRO A 76 29.30 -16.17 18.28
N ASP A 77 30.35 -16.66 17.62
CA ASP A 77 30.29 -17.70 16.57
C ASP A 77 29.93 -19.11 17.08
N ASP A 78 29.97 -19.32 18.41
CA ASP A 78 29.78 -20.61 19.09
C ASP A 78 28.32 -21.03 19.30
N PHE A 79 27.34 -20.19 18.95
CA PHE A 79 25.92 -20.50 19.10
C PHE A 79 25.42 -21.49 18.02
N THR A 80 24.98 -22.67 18.45
CA THR A 80 24.29 -23.66 17.60
C THR A 80 22.78 -23.43 17.53
N LYS A 81 22.22 -22.68 18.49
CA LYS A 81 20.80 -22.33 18.54
C LYS A 81 20.56 -20.89 19.00
N ILE A 82 19.74 -20.16 18.26
CA ILE A 82 19.30 -18.79 18.60
C ILE A 82 17.77 -18.76 18.63
N ARG A 83 17.21 -18.30 19.74
CA ARG A 83 15.76 -18.10 19.95
C ARG A 83 15.52 -16.67 20.41
N ILE A 84 14.90 -15.86 19.55
CA ILE A 84 14.50 -14.48 19.83
C ILE A 84 13.00 -14.38 19.58
N GLU A 85 12.18 -14.43 20.63
CA GLU A 85 10.73 -14.51 20.52
C GLU A 85 10.01 -13.42 21.31
N ASN A 86 8.93 -12.86 20.76
CA ASN A 86 8.18 -11.77 21.40
C ASN A 86 9.07 -10.58 21.82
N CYS A 87 10.00 -10.19 20.95
CA CYS A 87 10.97 -9.12 21.17
C CYS A 87 10.70 -7.88 20.29
N HIS A 88 9.58 -7.81 19.56
CA HIS A 88 9.19 -6.71 18.66
C HIS A 88 10.17 -6.40 17.51
N LEU A 89 10.98 -7.36 17.07
CA LEU A 89 11.81 -7.20 15.86
C LEU A 89 10.94 -6.90 14.64
N THR A 90 11.25 -5.83 13.89
CA THR A 90 10.45 -5.34 12.75
C THR A 90 11.02 -5.73 11.37
N GLU A 91 12.32 -6.03 11.32
CA GLU A 91 13.05 -6.39 10.11
C GLU A 91 14.16 -7.40 10.40
N LEU A 92 14.59 -8.12 9.35
CA LEU A 92 15.77 -8.97 9.38
C LEU A 92 16.85 -8.42 8.42
N PRO A 93 17.79 -7.59 8.92
CA PRO A 93 18.78 -6.91 8.09
C PRO A 93 19.85 -7.87 7.53
N GLN A 94 20.61 -7.38 6.54
CA GLN A 94 21.73 -8.12 5.95
C GLN A 94 22.73 -8.54 7.02
N GLY A 95 23.23 -9.78 6.95
CA GLY A 95 24.37 -10.21 7.75
C GLY A 95 24.13 -10.33 9.26
N SER A 96 22.89 -10.19 9.74
CA SER A 96 22.48 -10.30 11.15
C SER A 96 23.05 -11.51 11.89
N PHE A 97 23.28 -12.60 11.16
CA PHE A 97 23.80 -13.87 11.66
C PHE A 97 25.06 -14.33 10.89
N SER A 98 25.77 -13.39 10.24
CA SER A 98 26.88 -13.71 9.34
C SER A 98 28.07 -14.38 10.00
N GLN A 99 28.28 -14.15 11.31
CA GLN A 99 29.39 -14.72 12.09
C GLN A 99 29.05 -16.09 12.70
N VAL A 100 27.77 -16.45 12.83
CA VAL A 100 27.33 -17.68 13.53
C VAL A 100 27.26 -18.89 12.60
N HIS A 101 28.40 -19.27 12.04
CA HIS A 101 28.51 -20.39 11.09
C HIS A 101 28.12 -21.77 11.68
N ALA A 102 28.14 -21.91 13.01
CA ALA A 102 27.71 -23.12 13.72
C ALA A 102 26.19 -23.23 13.89
N LEU A 103 25.41 -22.21 13.52
CA LEU A 103 23.97 -22.15 13.79
C LEU A 103 23.18 -23.21 13.01
N GLU A 104 22.50 -24.10 13.74
CA GLU A 104 21.62 -25.14 13.20
C GLU A 104 20.13 -24.79 13.36
N PHE A 105 19.77 -24.01 14.40
CA PHE A 105 18.40 -23.68 14.77
C PHE A 105 18.22 -22.17 14.96
N LEU A 106 17.37 -21.53 14.14
CA LEU A 106 17.04 -20.10 14.24
C LEU A 106 15.53 -19.91 14.42
N TRP A 107 15.11 -19.46 15.60
CA TRP A 107 13.72 -19.24 15.95
C TRP A 107 13.47 -17.75 16.21
N LEU A 108 12.65 -17.12 15.36
CA LEU A 108 12.31 -15.69 15.36
C LEU A 108 10.80 -15.48 15.51
N ASN A 109 10.17 -16.35 16.30
CA ASN A 109 8.72 -16.50 16.40
C ASN A 109 8.04 -15.33 17.12
N PHE A 110 6.81 -14.99 16.71
CA PHE A 110 5.96 -13.99 17.35
C PHE A 110 6.64 -12.61 17.53
N ASN A 111 7.46 -12.22 16.56
CA ASN A 111 7.95 -10.85 16.43
C ASN A 111 7.05 -10.08 15.45
N GLU A 112 7.49 -8.89 15.02
CA GLU A 112 6.74 -8.02 14.11
C GLU A 112 7.42 -7.91 12.74
N ILE A 113 8.18 -8.94 12.33
CA ILE A 113 9.05 -8.87 11.15
C ILE A 113 8.19 -8.70 9.90
N THR A 114 8.38 -7.56 9.22
CA THR A 114 7.70 -7.19 7.97
C THR A 114 8.58 -7.39 6.75
N LEU A 115 9.90 -7.20 6.91
CA LEU A 115 10.88 -7.22 5.82
C LEU A 115 12.06 -8.12 6.17
N MET A 116 12.48 -8.93 5.20
CA MET A 116 13.64 -9.80 5.27
C MET A 116 14.61 -9.45 4.15
N ASN A 117 15.87 -9.17 4.47
CA ASN A 117 16.89 -8.87 3.48
C ASN A 117 17.33 -10.14 2.72
N ILE A 118 17.66 -10.03 1.44
CA ILE A 118 18.16 -11.14 0.59
C ILE A 118 19.46 -11.79 1.12
N LYS A 119 20.26 -11.06 1.91
CA LYS A 119 21.49 -11.52 2.58
C LYS A 119 21.34 -11.71 4.09
N SER A 120 20.11 -11.83 4.59
CA SER A 120 19.87 -12.06 6.03
C SER A 120 20.36 -13.42 6.54
N LEU A 121 20.39 -14.44 5.67
CA LEU A 121 20.89 -15.79 5.95
C LEU A 121 22.33 -16.04 5.44
N GLU A 122 23.04 -14.98 5.04
CA GLU A 122 24.42 -15.07 4.57
C GLU A 122 25.31 -15.69 5.66
N GLY A 123 26.11 -16.70 5.32
CA GLY A 123 26.97 -17.44 6.26
C GLY A 123 26.33 -18.66 6.96
N LEU A 124 25.00 -18.82 6.90
CA LEU A 124 24.24 -19.85 7.62
C LEU A 124 24.18 -21.22 6.90
N SER A 125 25.35 -21.78 6.59
CA SER A 125 25.47 -23.02 5.80
C SER A 125 25.01 -24.29 6.51
N ASN A 126 25.02 -24.30 7.85
CA ASN A 126 24.58 -25.42 8.70
C ASN A 126 23.11 -25.35 9.13
N LEU A 127 22.40 -24.26 8.83
CA LEU A 127 21.03 -24.05 9.31
C LEU A 127 20.10 -25.18 8.84
N THR A 128 19.50 -25.87 9.80
CA THR A 128 18.59 -27.01 9.57
C THR A 128 17.14 -26.64 9.81
N GLU A 129 16.88 -25.67 10.69
CA GLU A 129 15.54 -25.25 11.10
C GLU A 129 15.45 -23.74 11.23
N LEU A 130 14.53 -23.14 10.46
CA LEU A 130 14.17 -21.72 10.54
C LEU A 130 12.68 -21.60 10.86
N ARG A 131 12.36 -20.88 11.94
CA ARG A 131 10.98 -20.53 12.28
C ARG A 131 10.79 -19.03 12.35
N LEU A 132 9.81 -18.56 11.59
CA LEU A 132 9.36 -17.17 11.48
C LEU A 132 7.84 -17.09 11.76
N GLN A 133 7.31 -18.05 12.52
CA GLN A 133 5.88 -18.19 12.74
C GLN A 133 5.31 -16.95 13.49
N GLY A 134 4.11 -16.49 13.13
CA GLY A 134 3.46 -15.37 13.83
C GLY A 134 4.10 -13.99 13.61
N ASN A 135 4.76 -13.77 12.47
CA ASN A 135 5.31 -12.47 12.08
C ASN A 135 4.36 -11.72 11.12
N LYS A 136 4.83 -10.64 10.49
CA LYS A 136 4.06 -9.76 9.60
C LYS A 136 4.60 -9.80 8.15
N LEU A 137 5.27 -10.88 7.76
CA LEU A 137 5.91 -11.00 6.44
C LEU A 137 4.85 -11.06 5.32
N THR A 138 4.92 -10.12 4.37
CA THR A 138 4.10 -10.13 3.14
C THR A 138 4.78 -10.87 1.99
N SER A 139 6.11 -10.93 2.00
CA SER A 139 6.91 -11.67 1.01
C SER A 139 8.23 -12.15 1.63
N ILE A 140 8.92 -13.07 0.94
CA ILE A 140 10.22 -13.60 1.36
C ILE A 140 11.19 -13.59 0.17
N PRO A 141 12.45 -13.18 0.37
CA PRO A 141 13.48 -13.33 -0.65
C PRO A 141 13.91 -14.80 -0.75
N TRP A 142 13.16 -15.61 -1.51
CA TRP A 142 13.42 -17.06 -1.65
C TRP A 142 14.84 -17.42 -2.10
N THR A 143 15.53 -16.52 -2.78
CA THR A 143 16.95 -16.64 -3.14
C THR A 143 17.91 -16.64 -1.94
N ALA A 144 17.51 -16.06 -0.79
CA ALA A 144 18.32 -16.06 0.44
C ALA A 144 18.60 -17.48 0.96
N PHE A 145 17.69 -18.42 0.72
CA PHE A 145 17.84 -19.83 1.13
C PHE A 145 18.98 -20.57 0.41
N GLN A 146 19.55 -20.01 -0.67
CA GLN A 146 20.79 -20.52 -1.27
C GLN A 146 21.96 -20.58 -0.27
N SER A 147 21.98 -19.68 0.73
CA SER A 147 22.98 -19.67 1.80
C SER A 147 22.78 -20.76 2.85
N SER A 148 21.61 -21.41 2.88
CA SER A 148 21.23 -22.45 3.86
C SER A 148 20.78 -23.76 3.17
N PRO A 149 21.66 -24.42 2.40
CA PRO A 149 21.30 -25.61 1.60
C PRO A 149 20.91 -26.84 2.43
N ARG A 150 21.17 -26.82 3.75
CA ARG A 150 20.84 -27.88 4.72
C ARG A 150 19.48 -27.70 5.39
N LEU A 151 18.73 -26.65 5.05
CA LEU A 151 17.45 -26.33 5.70
C LEU A 151 16.42 -27.44 5.44
N LYS A 152 15.95 -28.08 6.53
CA LYS A 152 14.96 -29.16 6.56
C LYS A 152 13.58 -28.67 6.97
N ILE A 153 13.52 -27.70 7.87
CA ILE A 153 12.29 -27.18 8.47
C ILE A 153 12.20 -25.68 8.21
N LEU A 154 11.13 -25.25 7.55
CA LEU A 154 10.79 -23.85 7.32
C LEU A 154 9.36 -23.61 7.80
N ASP A 155 9.22 -22.90 8.92
CA ASP A 155 7.92 -22.52 9.49
C ASP A 155 7.65 -21.04 9.22
N LEU A 156 6.64 -20.77 8.38
CA LEU A 156 6.17 -19.45 7.98
C LEU A 156 4.69 -19.25 8.36
N LYS A 157 4.18 -20.09 9.27
CA LYS A 157 2.78 -20.06 9.72
C LYS A 157 2.38 -18.71 10.27
N ASN A 158 1.12 -18.32 10.07
CA ASN A 158 0.55 -17.09 10.63
C ASN A 158 1.36 -15.84 10.27
N ASN A 159 1.60 -15.67 8.96
CA ASN A 159 2.19 -14.48 8.34
C ASN A 159 1.17 -13.85 7.36
N GLN A 160 1.61 -12.96 6.48
CA GLN A 160 0.76 -12.22 5.54
C GLN A 160 1.12 -12.51 4.08
N LEU A 161 1.75 -13.66 3.79
CA LEU A 161 2.20 -14.03 2.44
C LEU A 161 0.99 -14.21 1.51
N ASP A 162 0.94 -13.44 0.42
CA ASP A 162 -0.18 -13.44 -0.55
C ASP A 162 0.16 -14.15 -1.88
N VAL A 163 1.44 -14.15 -2.26
CA VAL A 163 1.97 -14.76 -3.49
C VAL A 163 3.11 -15.74 -3.18
N LEU A 164 3.05 -16.93 -3.80
CA LEU A 164 4.12 -17.93 -3.78
C LEU A 164 4.74 -18.09 -5.18
N PRO A 165 5.97 -17.59 -5.42
CA PRO A 165 6.62 -17.64 -6.74
C PRO A 165 6.90 -19.06 -7.25
N GLU A 166 6.79 -19.27 -8.56
CA GLU A 166 6.94 -20.57 -9.24
C GLU A 166 8.27 -21.32 -8.95
N HIS A 167 9.32 -20.58 -8.62
CA HIS A 167 10.65 -21.11 -8.34
C HIS A 167 11.06 -21.00 -6.87
N ALA A 168 10.14 -20.66 -5.97
CA ALA A 168 10.38 -20.50 -4.53
C ALA A 168 11.10 -21.71 -3.90
N LEU A 169 10.57 -22.91 -4.13
CA LEU A 169 11.06 -24.15 -3.52
C LEU A 169 12.31 -24.74 -4.20
N ARG A 170 12.77 -24.13 -5.31
CA ARG A 170 13.98 -24.57 -6.04
C ARG A 170 15.25 -24.37 -5.20
N TYR A 171 15.26 -23.35 -4.33
CA TYR A 171 16.40 -23.01 -3.48
C TYR A 171 16.46 -23.83 -2.17
N LEU A 172 15.54 -24.78 -1.99
CA LEU A 172 15.31 -25.51 -0.75
C LEU A 172 15.43 -27.04 -0.98
N PRO A 173 16.63 -27.55 -1.34
CA PRO A 173 16.81 -28.92 -1.81
C PRO A 173 16.74 -29.98 -0.70
N ALA A 174 16.90 -29.60 0.57
CA ALA A 174 16.85 -30.50 1.73
C ALA A 174 15.55 -30.39 2.55
N LEU A 175 14.60 -29.55 2.11
CA LEU A 175 13.42 -29.19 2.90
C LEU A 175 12.41 -30.34 3.02
N THR A 176 12.22 -30.86 4.23
CA THR A 176 11.27 -31.92 4.55
C THR A 176 10.00 -31.43 5.24
N TYR A 177 9.97 -30.18 5.72
CA TYR A 177 8.80 -29.58 6.37
C TYR A 177 8.64 -28.13 5.91
N LEU A 178 7.45 -27.80 5.40
CA LEU A 178 7.05 -26.46 5.02
C LEU A 178 5.67 -26.14 5.59
N ASP A 179 5.61 -25.16 6.49
CA ASP A 179 4.34 -24.61 6.99
C ASP A 179 4.10 -23.21 6.42
N LEU A 180 3.06 -23.11 5.59
CA LEU A 180 2.53 -21.87 5.01
C LEU A 180 1.07 -21.64 5.46
N SER A 181 0.60 -22.33 6.49
CA SER A 181 -0.78 -22.19 7.00
C SER A 181 -1.02 -20.80 7.61
N PHE A 182 -2.29 -20.39 7.70
CA PHE A 182 -2.70 -19.08 8.24
C PHE A 182 -2.02 -17.88 7.54
N ASN A 183 -1.85 -17.95 6.21
CA ASN A 183 -1.31 -16.85 5.39
C ASN A 183 -2.43 -16.21 4.54
N LYS A 184 -2.06 -15.43 3.52
CA LYS A 184 -2.97 -14.76 2.58
C LYS A 184 -2.90 -15.34 1.15
N LEU A 185 -2.37 -16.56 0.99
CA LEU A 185 -2.22 -17.19 -0.31
C LEU A 185 -3.60 -17.44 -0.92
N SER A 186 -3.89 -16.73 -2.02
CA SER A 186 -5.15 -16.88 -2.74
C SER A 186 -5.00 -17.77 -3.98
N ILE A 187 -3.84 -17.71 -4.64
CA ILE A 187 -3.55 -18.44 -5.88
C ILE A 187 -2.12 -18.95 -5.81
N THR A 188 -1.92 -20.19 -6.23
CA THR A 188 -0.59 -20.77 -6.45
C THR A 188 -0.63 -21.69 -7.67
N SER A 189 0.52 -21.90 -8.29
CA SER A 189 0.70 -22.78 -9.44
C SER A 189 1.20 -24.15 -8.97
N LYS A 190 0.78 -25.24 -9.62
CA LYS A 190 1.32 -26.59 -9.32
C LYS A 190 2.83 -26.67 -9.55
N GLU A 191 3.32 -25.84 -10.46
CA GLU A 191 4.71 -25.71 -10.87
C GLU A 191 5.62 -25.39 -9.67
N VAL A 192 5.13 -24.63 -8.66
CA VAL A 192 5.85 -24.39 -7.39
C VAL A 192 6.29 -25.69 -6.73
N PHE A 193 5.39 -26.68 -6.68
CA PHE A 193 5.60 -27.94 -5.98
C PHE A 193 6.28 -28.98 -6.87
N THR A 194 6.01 -29.00 -8.18
CA THR A 194 6.76 -29.87 -9.10
C THR A 194 8.21 -29.40 -9.32
N ASN A 195 8.50 -28.11 -9.14
CA ASN A 195 9.85 -27.55 -9.16
C ASN A 195 10.65 -27.81 -7.87
N TRP A 196 10.04 -28.37 -6.82
CA TRP A 196 10.70 -28.69 -5.56
C TRP A 196 11.60 -29.94 -5.73
N PRO A 197 12.92 -29.87 -5.48
CA PRO A 197 13.82 -30.99 -5.77
C PRO A 197 13.46 -32.31 -5.06
N LEU A 198 12.98 -32.25 -3.81
CA LEU A 198 12.57 -33.44 -3.07
C LEU A 198 11.28 -34.08 -3.61
N TYR A 199 10.34 -33.28 -4.14
CA TYR A 199 9.16 -33.82 -4.83
C TYR A 199 9.58 -34.62 -6.07
N GLN A 200 10.51 -34.10 -6.89
CA GLN A 200 11.01 -34.80 -8.08
C GLN A 200 11.79 -36.08 -7.75
N ILE A 201 12.48 -36.12 -6.61
CA ILE A 201 13.16 -37.33 -6.13
C ILE A 201 12.13 -38.36 -5.64
N ALA A 202 11.12 -37.93 -4.88
CA ALA A 202 10.01 -38.77 -4.42
C ALA A 202 9.25 -39.42 -5.59
N GLU A 203 8.88 -38.62 -6.60
CA GLU A 203 8.16 -39.09 -7.79
C GLU A 203 8.96 -40.14 -8.59
N LYS A 204 10.28 -39.93 -8.74
CA LYS A 204 11.17 -40.88 -9.44
C LYS A 204 11.52 -42.14 -8.64
N ALA A 205 11.41 -42.08 -7.31
CA ALA A 205 11.66 -43.21 -6.42
C ALA A 205 10.41 -44.06 -6.15
N TRP A 206 9.25 -43.65 -6.67
CA TRP A 206 7.98 -44.35 -6.48
C TRP A 206 8.09 -45.84 -6.86
N GLY A 207 7.75 -46.73 -5.92
CA GLY A 207 7.88 -48.18 -6.09
C GLY A 207 9.24 -48.78 -5.66
N LYS A 208 10.17 -47.98 -5.12
CA LYS A 208 11.38 -48.46 -4.43
C LYS A 208 11.30 -48.09 -2.95
N GLU A 209 11.01 -49.06 -2.10
CA GLU A 209 10.86 -48.84 -0.66
C GLU A 209 12.13 -48.28 -0.01
N GLY A 210 11.95 -47.30 0.89
CA GLY A 210 12.96 -46.92 1.89
C GLY A 210 13.96 -45.80 1.53
N LEU A 211 13.93 -45.20 0.34
CA LEU A 211 14.99 -44.26 -0.09
C LEU A 211 14.68 -42.75 0.03
N VAL A 212 13.44 -42.34 0.33
CA VAL A 212 13.06 -40.90 0.35
C VAL A 212 12.41 -40.51 1.67
N SER A 213 12.86 -39.39 2.24
CA SER A 213 12.29 -38.80 3.44
C SER A 213 10.86 -38.32 3.22
N ASN A 214 10.00 -38.49 4.23
CA ASN A 214 8.65 -37.92 4.21
C ASN A 214 8.72 -36.39 4.17
N VAL A 215 7.85 -35.79 3.35
CA VAL A 215 7.77 -34.35 3.11
C VAL A 215 6.43 -33.86 3.64
N VAL A 216 6.46 -33.02 4.68
CA VAL A 216 5.27 -32.45 5.32
C VAL A 216 4.98 -31.05 4.77
N LEU A 217 3.73 -30.83 4.38
CA LEU A 217 3.27 -29.58 3.79
C LEU A 217 1.97 -29.11 4.46
N ALA A 218 1.97 -27.90 5.03
CA ALA A 218 0.78 -27.28 5.61
C ALA A 218 0.38 -26.03 4.81
N LEU A 219 -0.86 -26.03 4.29
CA LEU A 219 -1.40 -25.01 3.37
C LEU A 219 -2.84 -24.59 3.73
N HIS A 220 -3.36 -25.06 4.87
CA HIS A 220 -4.70 -24.75 5.35
C HIS A 220 -4.80 -23.30 5.86
N ASP A 221 -6.02 -22.84 6.09
CA ASP A 221 -6.31 -21.47 6.57
C ASP A 221 -5.69 -20.36 5.70
N ASN A 222 -5.72 -20.58 4.38
CA ASN A 222 -5.36 -19.59 3.35
C ASN A 222 -6.60 -19.25 2.50
N PRO A 223 -6.75 -18.01 2.03
CA PRO A 223 -7.94 -17.53 1.32
C PRO A 223 -8.00 -17.97 -0.16
N TRP A 224 -7.98 -19.28 -0.41
CA TRP A 224 -7.88 -19.87 -1.75
C TRP A 224 -9.02 -19.43 -2.70
N SER A 225 -8.66 -18.73 -3.79
CA SER A 225 -9.56 -18.30 -4.87
C SER A 225 -9.72 -19.43 -5.87
N CYS A 226 -10.76 -20.25 -5.68
CA CYS A 226 -11.07 -21.43 -6.48
C CYS A 226 -11.77 -21.06 -7.81
N ASP A 227 -11.10 -20.24 -8.60
CA ASP A 227 -11.40 -19.99 -10.01
C ASP A 227 -10.49 -20.81 -10.94
N CYS A 228 -10.55 -20.58 -12.25
CA CYS A 228 -9.82 -21.36 -13.24
C CYS A 228 -8.28 -21.31 -13.07
N ARG A 229 -7.73 -20.29 -12.40
CA ARG A 229 -6.29 -20.14 -12.13
C ARG A 229 -5.78 -21.21 -11.17
N LEU A 230 -6.56 -21.52 -10.14
CA LEU A 230 -6.20 -22.50 -9.11
C LEU A 230 -6.35 -23.95 -9.60
N LYS A 231 -6.92 -24.18 -10.79
CA LYS A 231 -7.20 -25.51 -11.34
C LYS A 231 -6.01 -26.46 -11.23
N GLY A 232 -4.85 -26.05 -11.73
CA GLY A 232 -3.66 -26.92 -11.76
C GLY A 232 -3.20 -27.33 -10.36
N PHE A 233 -3.33 -26.43 -9.38
CA PHE A 233 -2.97 -26.70 -7.99
C PHE A 233 -4.00 -27.61 -7.29
N VAL A 234 -5.30 -27.44 -7.54
CA VAL A 234 -6.32 -28.38 -7.04
C VAL A 234 -6.11 -29.79 -7.62
N GLU A 235 -5.84 -29.90 -8.93
CA GLU A 235 -5.48 -31.17 -9.58
C GLU A 235 -4.18 -31.79 -9.02
N PHE A 236 -3.23 -30.97 -8.56
CA PHE A 236 -2.04 -31.43 -7.86
C PHE A 236 -2.40 -31.99 -6.48
N ILE A 237 -3.16 -31.26 -5.66
CA ILE A 237 -3.59 -31.70 -4.32
C ILE A 237 -4.37 -33.03 -4.37
N HIS A 238 -5.21 -33.25 -5.40
CA HIS A 238 -5.89 -34.54 -5.61
C HIS A 238 -4.94 -35.72 -5.88
N LYS A 239 -3.73 -35.47 -6.34
CA LYS A 239 -2.72 -36.48 -6.70
C LYS A 239 -1.62 -36.65 -5.65
N VAL A 240 -1.58 -35.76 -4.64
CA VAL A 240 -0.61 -35.84 -3.54
C VAL A 240 -0.77 -37.18 -2.81
N SER A 241 0.35 -37.87 -2.64
CA SER A 241 0.42 -39.19 -2.02
C SER A 241 1.78 -39.38 -1.30
N PRO A 242 1.89 -40.34 -0.35
CA PRO A 242 3.13 -40.55 0.41
C PRO A 242 4.32 -40.84 -0.52
N PRO A 243 5.48 -40.19 -0.37
CA PRO A 243 5.98 -39.59 0.88
C PRO A 243 5.57 -38.14 1.15
N VAL A 244 4.75 -37.50 0.29
CA VAL A 244 4.23 -36.16 0.55
C VAL A 244 2.98 -36.25 1.43
N ILE A 245 3.02 -35.59 2.59
CA ILE A 245 1.99 -35.61 3.62
C ILE A 245 1.45 -34.19 3.79
N LEU A 246 0.18 -33.99 3.46
CA LEU A 246 -0.53 -32.77 3.80
C LEU A 246 -0.87 -32.81 5.30
N MET A 247 -0.39 -31.84 6.09
CA MET A 247 -0.70 -31.77 7.52
C MET A 247 -2.21 -31.65 7.78
N ASN A 248 -2.91 -30.98 6.87
CA ASN A 248 -4.37 -30.96 6.80
C ASN A 248 -4.77 -31.12 5.33
N SER A 249 -5.48 -32.19 5.00
CA SER A 249 -5.99 -32.49 3.66
C SER A 249 -7.26 -31.70 3.30
N TYR A 250 -7.95 -31.13 4.28
CA TYR A 250 -9.21 -30.42 4.13
C TYR A 250 -9.03 -28.96 3.72
N LEU A 251 -8.29 -28.72 2.63
CA LEU A 251 -8.15 -27.39 2.04
C LEU A 251 -9.51 -26.90 1.52
N LYS A 252 -9.89 -25.68 1.91
CA LYS A 252 -11.16 -25.03 1.56
C LYS A 252 -10.96 -23.82 0.65
N CYS A 253 -11.99 -23.52 -0.12
CA CYS A 253 -12.08 -22.33 -0.96
C CYS A 253 -12.66 -21.13 -0.21
N SER A 254 -12.06 -19.95 -0.39
CA SER A 254 -12.59 -18.67 0.10
C SER A 254 -13.57 -18.01 -0.89
N GLY A 255 -13.74 -18.57 -2.08
CA GLY A 255 -14.60 -18.04 -3.15
C GLY A 255 -14.07 -18.39 -4.54
N PRO A 256 -14.57 -17.75 -5.61
CA PRO A 256 -15.69 -16.81 -5.64
C PRO A 256 -17.07 -17.51 -5.71
N GLY A 257 -18.12 -16.81 -5.26
CA GLY A 257 -19.53 -17.24 -5.41
C GLY A 257 -19.86 -18.56 -4.71
N ASN A 258 -20.56 -19.46 -5.40
CA ASN A 258 -21.03 -20.76 -4.88
C ASN A 258 -19.92 -21.80 -4.57
N LYS A 259 -18.68 -21.34 -4.45
CA LYS A 259 -17.47 -22.12 -4.14
C LYS A 259 -16.90 -21.82 -2.75
N VAL A 260 -17.41 -20.82 -2.03
CA VAL A 260 -17.04 -20.55 -0.62
C VAL A 260 -17.24 -21.80 0.23
N ASP A 261 -16.30 -22.05 1.15
CA ASP A 261 -16.24 -23.17 2.11
C ASP A 261 -16.20 -24.59 1.55
N LYS A 262 -16.27 -24.77 0.23
CA LYS A 262 -16.14 -26.10 -0.40
C LYS A 262 -14.71 -26.63 -0.29
N TYR A 263 -14.60 -27.93 -0.05
CA TYR A 263 -13.30 -28.60 0.02
C TYR A 263 -12.73 -28.85 -1.37
N PHE A 264 -11.40 -28.86 -1.48
CA PHE A 264 -10.71 -29.10 -2.75
C PHE A 264 -11.10 -30.44 -3.37
N HIS A 265 -11.31 -31.50 -2.59
CA HIS A 265 -11.73 -32.82 -3.11
C HIS A 265 -13.18 -32.88 -3.64
N GLU A 266 -14.00 -31.85 -3.41
CA GLU A 266 -15.41 -31.79 -3.85
C GLU A 266 -15.60 -30.96 -5.12
N ILE A 267 -14.57 -30.24 -5.55
CA ILE A 267 -14.63 -29.31 -6.68
C ILE A 267 -13.84 -29.82 -7.89
N GLN A 268 -14.34 -29.50 -9.07
CA GLN A 268 -13.62 -29.67 -10.33
C GLN A 268 -13.57 -28.31 -11.03
N LEU A 269 -12.37 -27.74 -11.11
CA LEU A 269 -12.16 -26.42 -11.70
C LEU A 269 -11.96 -26.54 -13.21
N LYS A 270 -12.66 -25.70 -13.97
CA LYS A 270 -12.59 -25.68 -15.44
C LYS A 270 -11.41 -24.79 -15.91
N THR A 271 -10.77 -25.13 -17.02
CA THR A 271 -9.57 -24.44 -17.56
C THR A 271 -9.85 -22.96 -17.89
N CYS A 272 -8.90 -22.04 -17.73
CA CYS A 272 -9.11 -20.66 -18.18
C CYS A 272 -9.28 -20.55 -19.70
N MET A 273 -10.00 -19.51 -20.14
CA MET A 273 -10.36 -19.28 -21.53
C MET A 273 -10.34 -17.77 -21.81
N LYS A 274 -9.65 -17.37 -22.90
CA LYS A 274 -9.70 -15.99 -23.42
C LYS A 274 -11.15 -15.61 -23.77
N PRO A 275 -11.54 -14.34 -23.71
CA PRO A 275 -12.86 -13.94 -24.16
C PRO A 275 -13.11 -14.32 -25.61
N VAL A 276 -14.35 -14.65 -25.89
CA VAL A 276 -14.92 -14.74 -27.24
C VAL A 276 -16.12 -13.82 -27.25
N ALA A 277 -15.98 -12.66 -27.88
CA ALA A 277 -17.06 -11.71 -28.11
C ALA A 277 -17.79 -12.06 -29.42
N SER A 278 -19.11 -12.07 -29.38
CA SER A 278 -20.00 -12.23 -30.53
C SER A 278 -21.19 -11.28 -30.43
N ALA A 279 -21.81 -10.98 -31.57
CA ALA A 279 -23.02 -10.19 -31.66
C ALA A 279 -24.08 -11.02 -32.40
N ALA A 280 -25.34 -10.94 -31.98
CA ALA A 280 -26.44 -11.62 -32.66
C ALA A 280 -26.70 -11.02 -34.05
N GLU A 281 -26.59 -9.68 -34.14
CA GLU A 281 -26.69 -8.90 -35.37
C GLU A 281 -25.39 -8.10 -35.55
N SER A 282 -24.70 -8.29 -36.66
CA SER A 282 -23.48 -7.54 -37.01
C SER A 282 -23.77 -6.25 -37.77
N ASN A 283 -24.96 -6.14 -38.37
CA ASN A 283 -25.45 -4.96 -39.08
C ASN A 283 -26.88 -4.67 -38.60
N VAL A 284 -27.09 -3.50 -38.00
CA VAL A 284 -28.39 -3.03 -37.49
C VAL A 284 -28.82 -1.82 -38.31
N SER A 285 -30.01 -1.88 -38.93
CA SER A 285 -30.59 -0.79 -39.72
C SER A 285 -31.86 -0.27 -39.06
N LEU A 286 -31.91 1.03 -38.78
CA LEU A 286 -33.03 1.67 -38.07
C LEU A 286 -33.46 2.98 -38.75
N SER A 287 -34.73 3.35 -38.58
CA SER A 287 -35.20 4.67 -38.98
C SER A 287 -34.75 5.75 -38.01
N LEU A 288 -34.60 6.98 -38.51
CA LEU A 288 -34.23 8.15 -37.72
C LEU A 288 -35.20 8.36 -36.53
N GLY A 289 -34.65 8.58 -35.34
CA GLY A 289 -35.42 8.74 -34.09
C GLY A 289 -35.85 7.44 -33.40
N ALA A 290 -35.54 6.25 -33.95
CA ALA A 290 -35.74 4.98 -33.24
C ALA A 290 -34.71 4.76 -32.11
N ASN A 291 -34.99 3.88 -31.16
CA ASN A 291 -34.02 3.49 -30.12
C ASN A 291 -33.18 2.30 -30.59
N ALA A 292 -31.85 2.45 -30.69
CA ALA A 292 -30.96 1.34 -30.99
C ALA A 292 -30.54 0.60 -29.70
N THR A 293 -30.49 -0.72 -29.76
CA THR A 293 -29.94 -1.56 -28.70
C THR A 293 -28.93 -2.54 -29.30
N LEU A 294 -27.64 -2.21 -29.22
CA LEU A 294 -26.58 -3.05 -29.74
C LEU A 294 -26.22 -4.10 -28.68
N THR A 295 -26.21 -5.39 -29.05
CA THR A 295 -26.02 -6.50 -28.09
C THR A 295 -24.73 -7.26 -28.37
N CYS A 296 -23.96 -7.50 -27.32
CA CYS A 296 -22.68 -8.21 -27.36
C CYS A 296 -22.67 -9.32 -26.31
N LEU A 297 -22.57 -10.57 -26.77
CA LEU A 297 -22.41 -11.75 -25.94
C LEU A 297 -20.90 -12.03 -25.78
N VAL A 298 -20.43 -12.13 -24.54
CA VAL A 298 -19.02 -12.40 -24.24
C VAL A 298 -18.93 -13.66 -23.39
N LYS A 299 -18.27 -14.69 -23.93
CA LYS A 299 -17.99 -15.92 -23.18
C LYS A 299 -16.51 -15.99 -22.80
N ALA A 300 -16.19 -16.10 -21.52
CA ALA A 300 -14.83 -16.04 -20.99
C ALA A 300 -14.69 -16.84 -19.67
N ARG A 301 -13.47 -17.25 -19.32
CA ARG A 301 -13.17 -17.78 -17.97
C ARG A 301 -11.78 -17.32 -17.52
N PRO A 302 -11.63 -16.42 -16.54
CA PRO A 302 -12.68 -15.77 -15.75
C PRO A 302 -13.50 -14.78 -16.60
N LEU A 303 -14.55 -14.24 -15.99
CA LEU A 303 -15.35 -13.15 -16.52
C LEU A 303 -14.47 -11.98 -16.99
N SER A 304 -14.89 -11.35 -18.08
CA SER A 304 -14.14 -10.28 -18.75
C SER A 304 -14.69 -8.89 -18.41
N ASN A 305 -13.80 -7.90 -18.41
CA ASN A 305 -14.21 -6.51 -18.44
C ASN A 305 -14.60 -6.15 -19.90
N ILE A 306 -15.77 -5.52 -20.07
CA ILE A 306 -16.37 -5.22 -21.38
C ILE A 306 -16.49 -3.70 -21.54
N GLN A 307 -16.03 -3.19 -22.68
CA GLN A 307 -16.02 -1.77 -23.02
C GLN A 307 -16.54 -1.57 -24.46
N TRP A 308 -17.33 -0.52 -24.67
CA TRP A 308 -17.81 -0.12 -26.00
C TRP A 308 -17.00 1.05 -26.55
N LEU A 309 -16.60 0.94 -27.82
CA LEU A 309 -15.81 1.92 -28.54
C LEU A 309 -16.56 2.41 -29.79
N TYR A 310 -16.44 3.70 -30.10
CA TYR A 310 -17.01 4.37 -31.27
C TYR A 310 -16.00 5.41 -31.79
N PRO A 311 -15.88 5.61 -33.11
CA PRO A 311 -14.61 5.49 -33.84
C PRO A 311 -13.35 5.87 -33.02
N LEU A 312 -12.70 4.85 -32.45
CA LEU A 312 -11.46 4.92 -31.66
C LEU A 312 -11.50 5.79 -30.38
N LYS A 313 -12.69 6.13 -29.87
CA LYS A 313 -12.89 6.82 -28.59
C LYS A 313 -13.82 6.00 -27.67
N ILE A 314 -13.69 6.22 -26.36
CA ILE A 314 -14.62 5.69 -25.36
C ILE A 314 -15.93 6.48 -25.46
N ILE A 315 -17.04 5.77 -25.60
CA ILE A 315 -18.37 6.36 -25.56
C ILE A 315 -18.64 6.94 -24.17
N ARG A 316 -18.84 8.26 -24.07
CA ARG A 316 -19.31 8.94 -22.87
C ARG A 316 -20.69 9.54 -23.16
N GLY A 317 -21.75 8.90 -22.68
CA GLY A 317 -23.12 9.41 -22.79
C GLY A 317 -24.20 8.34 -22.97
N PHE A 318 -23.89 7.23 -23.64
CA PHE A 318 -24.83 6.12 -23.81
C PHE A 318 -24.77 5.14 -22.64
N ALA A 319 -25.93 4.60 -22.24
CA ALA A 319 -26.03 3.65 -21.16
C ALA A 319 -25.64 2.24 -21.64
N SER A 320 -24.59 1.67 -21.08
CA SER A 320 -24.24 0.26 -21.27
C SER A 320 -24.66 -0.55 -20.05
N THR A 321 -25.58 -1.50 -20.22
CA THR A 321 -25.92 -2.50 -19.20
C THR A 321 -25.10 -3.77 -19.42
N GLN A 322 -24.87 -4.53 -18.33
CA GLN A 322 -24.21 -5.83 -18.35
C GLN A 322 -25.04 -6.79 -17.51
N THR A 323 -25.41 -7.94 -18.09
CA THR A 323 -26.17 -9.00 -17.42
C THR A 323 -25.40 -10.31 -17.51
N GLN A 324 -25.17 -10.93 -16.36
CA GLN A 324 -24.51 -12.24 -16.29
C GLN A 324 -25.57 -13.34 -16.48
N ILE A 325 -25.38 -14.18 -17.50
CA ILE A 325 -26.30 -15.30 -17.80
C ILE A 325 -25.88 -16.56 -17.03
N ASP A 326 -24.58 -16.84 -16.99
CA ASP A 326 -24.01 -18.01 -16.31
C ASP A 326 -22.62 -17.68 -15.71
N GLU A 327 -21.88 -18.65 -15.13
CA GLU A 327 -20.53 -18.41 -14.55
C GLU A 327 -19.46 -17.91 -15.56
N GLU A 328 -19.75 -17.92 -16.86
CA GLU A 328 -18.79 -17.75 -17.97
C GLU A 328 -19.28 -16.77 -19.05
N THR A 329 -20.58 -16.47 -19.11
CA THR A 329 -21.23 -15.72 -20.18
C THR A 329 -21.87 -14.43 -19.65
N ILE A 330 -21.44 -13.28 -20.18
CA ILE A 330 -22.03 -11.96 -19.92
C ILE A 330 -22.59 -11.43 -21.24
N THR A 331 -23.80 -10.86 -21.18
CA THR A 331 -24.36 -10.03 -22.25
C THR A 331 -24.18 -8.56 -21.87
N SER A 332 -23.53 -7.78 -22.74
CA SER A 332 -23.56 -6.33 -22.65
C SER A 332 -24.50 -5.76 -23.70
N GLN A 333 -25.30 -4.77 -23.31
CA GLN A 333 -26.20 -4.05 -24.20
C GLN A 333 -25.87 -2.56 -24.15
N LEU A 334 -25.68 -1.94 -25.32
CA LEU A 334 -25.49 -0.51 -25.47
C LEU A 334 -26.77 0.10 -26.03
N VAL A 335 -27.41 0.98 -25.24
CA VAL A 335 -28.67 1.63 -25.63
C VAL A 335 -28.39 3.07 -26.10
N ILE A 336 -28.78 3.36 -27.34
CA ILE A 336 -28.72 4.69 -27.96
C ILE A 336 -30.16 5.18 -28.12
N PRO A 337 -30.64 6.11 -27.28
CA PRO A 337 -31.98 6.66 -27.40
C PRO A 337 -32.07 7.62 -28.59
N SER A 338 -33.13 7.49 -29.38
CA SER A 338 -33.43 8.35 -30.55
C SER A 338 -32.24 8.58 -31.50
N VAL A 339 -31.93 7.60 -32.36
CA VAL A 339 -30.76 7.67 -33.26
C VAL A 339 -30.80 8.85 -34.24
N HIS A 340 -29.67 9.55 -34.33
CA HIS A 340 -29.40 10.64 -35.28
C HIS A 340 -28.42 10.17 -36.36
N LEU A 341 -28.38 10.82 -37.52
CA LEU A 341 -27.46 10.47 -38.61
C LEU A 341 -25.97 10.47 -38.20
N GLU A 342 -25.61 11.19 -37.13
CA GLU A 342 -24.27 11.24 -36.53
C GLU A 342 -23.89 9.97 -35.73
N ASP A 343 -24.88 9.23 -35.23
CA ASP A 343 -24.69 7.95 -34.54
C ASP A 343 -24.35 6.80 -35.52
N ARG A 344 -24.45 7.05 -36.82
CA ARG A 344 -24.11 6.07 -37.85
C ARG A 344 -22.63 5.72 -37.81
N GLY A 345 -22.30 4.43 -37.65
CA GLY A 345 -20.92 3.97 -37.75
C GLY A 345 -20.68 2.58 -37.19
N LEU A 346 -19.40 2.30 -36.92
CA LEU A 346 -18.95 1.01 -36.43
C LEU A 346 -18.72 1.07 -34.91
N TYR A 347 -19.54 0.32 -34.18
CA TYR A 347 -19.44 0.16 -32.72
C TYR A 347 -18.67 -1.12 -32.41
N THR A 348 -17.59 -1.01 -31.64
CA THR A 348 -16.79 -2.17 -31.24
C THR A 348 -17.03 -2.49 -29.77
N CYS A 349 -17.61 -3.68 -29.52
CA CYS A 349 -17.61 -4.27 -28.18
C CYS A 349 -16.26 -4.98 -27.98
N MET A 350 -15.45 -4.48 -27.04
CA MET A 350 -14.16 -5.03 -26.67
C MET A 350 -14.25 -5.69 -25.29
N ALA A 351 -13.85 -6.96 -25.21
CA ALA A 351 -13.76 -7.73 -23.98
C ALA A 351 -12.30 -8.07 -23.67
N ASN A 352 -11.88 -7.94 -22.41
CA ASN A 352 -10.57 -8.38 -21.96
C ASN A 352 -10.65 -9.22 -20.67
N ASN A 353 -9.77 -10.21 -20.55
CA ASN A 353 -9.39 -10.83 -19.27
C ASN A 353 -7.87 -11.07 -19.27
N PHE A 354 -7.33 -11.64 -18.19
CA PHE A 354 -5.88 -11.84 -18.07
C PHE A 354 -5.28 -12.86 -19.07
N ILE A 355 -6.11 -13.66 -19.76
CA ILE A 355 -5.65 -14.57 -20.83
C ILE A 355 -5.53 -13.83 -22.16
N GLY A 356 -6.31 -12.76 -22.38
CA GLY A 356 -6.23 -11.95 -23.59
C GLY A 356 -7.50 -11.12 -23.87
N ASN A 357 -7.57 -10.60 -25.10
CA ASN A 357 -8.64 -9.75 -25.59
C ASN A 357 -9.44 -10.41 -26.72
N SER A 358 -10.64 -9.90 -26.95
CA SER A 358 -11.51 -10.21 -28.08
C SER A 358 -12.40 -9.01 -28.35
N SER A 359 -12.76 -8.81 -29.61
CA SER A 359 -13.62 -7.69 -30.02
C SER A 359 -14.54 -8.11 -31.14
N VAL A 360 -15.80 -7.66 -31.07
CA VAL A 360 -16.78 -7.78 -32.16
C VAL A 360 -17.22 -6.38 -32.58
N CYS A 361 -17.39 -6.18 -33.88
CA CYS A 361 -17.84 -4.92 -34.45
C CYS A 361 -19.28 -5.06 -34.94
N ILE A 362 -20.10 -4.05 -34.67
CA ILE A 362 -21.51 -3.95 -35.07
C ILE A 362 -21.66 -2.65 -35.86
N SER A 363 -22.16 -2.73 -37.08
CA SER A 363 -22.41 -1.57 -37.94
C SER A 363 -23.83 -1.06 -37.72
N LEU A 364 -23.98 0.19 -37.28
CA LEU A 364 -25.26 0.88 -37.18
C LEU A 364 -25.48 1.72 -38.44
N ASN A 365 -26.47 1.34 -39.25
CA ASN A 365 -26.98 2.12 -40.37
C ASN A 365 -28.30 2.79 -39.99
N ILE A 366 -28.52 3.98 -40.54
CA ILE A 366 -29.71 4.79 -40.26
C ILE A 366 -30.35 5.16 -41.60
N ASP A 367 -31.58 4.69 -41.80
CA ASP A 367 -32.31 4.85 -43.05
C ASP A 367 -33.05 6.21 -43.06
N SER A 368 -32.66 7.07 -44.00
CA SER A 368 -33.36 8.33 -44.26
C SER A 368 -34.53 8.10 -45.22
N PRO A 369 -35.75 8.62 -44.94
CA PRO A 369 -36.80 8.66 -45.96
C PRO A 369 -36.32 9.52 -47.14
N VAL A 370 -36.25 8.93 -48.33
CA VAL A 370 -35.77 9.61 -49.54
C VAL A 370 -36.74 10.71 -49.95
N SER A 371 -36.43 11.95 -49.60
CA SER A 371 -37.15 13.12 -50.12
C SER A 371 -36.53 13.56 -51.44
N SER A 372 -37.04 12.99 -52.54
CA SER A 372 -36.76 13.46 -53.89
C SER A 372 -37.54 14.76 -54.16
N ALA A 373 -36.99 15.90 -53.73
CA ALA A 373 -37.51 17.23 -54.02
C ALA A 373 -36.64 17.93 -55.09
N PRO A 374 -37.22 18.60 -56.11
CA PRO A 374 -36.43 19.33 -57.11
C PRO A 374 -35.75 20.57 -56.54
N LEU A 375 -34.56 20.89 -57.08
CA LEU A 375 -33.80 22.10 -56.74
C LEU A 375 -34.56 23.39 -57.13
N PRO A 376 -34.65 24.41 -56.25
CA PRO A 376 -35.06 25.76 -56.62
C PRO A 376 -33.94 26.49 -57.40
N PRO A 377 -34.25 27.56 -58.16
CA PRO A 377 -33.26 28.33 -58.91
C PRO A 377 -32.33 29.16 -58.01
N PRO A 378 -31.13 29.54 -58.50
CA PRO A 378 -30.15 30.29 -57.71
C PRO A 378 -30.63 31.72 -57.42
N VAL A 379 -30.67 32.08 -56.14
CA VAL A 379 -30.88 33.46 -55.68
C VAL A 379 -29.52 34.19 -55.68
N PRO A 380 -29.44 35.47 -56.09
CA PRO A 380 -28.17 36.20 -56.13
C PRO A 380 -27.55 36.38 -54.74
N MET A 381 -26.22 36.31 -54.67
CA MET A 381 -25.47 36.56 -53.44
C MET A 381 -25.68 38.01 -52.97
N LEU A 382 -26.14 38.17 -51.73
CA LEU A 382 -25.86 39.39 -50.97
C LEU A 382 -24.50 39.20 -50.27
N SER A 383 -23.74 40.28 -50.17
CA SER A 383 -22.34 40.28 -49.76
C SER A 383 -22.12 39.74 -48.33
N SER A 384 -21.43 38.61 -48.21
CA SER A 384 -20.77 38.23 -46.96
C SER A 384 -19.46 39.02 -46.83
N ASN A 385 -19.35 39.81 -45.77
CA ASN A 385 -18.03 40.25 -45.29
C ASN A 385 -17.96 40.44 -43.77
N ASP A 386 -18.79 39.71 -43.03
CA ASP A 386 -18.47 39.32 -41.65
C ASP A 386 -17.77 37.97 -41.72
N SER A 387 -16.46 37.96 -41.50
CA SER A 387 -15.73 36.70 -41.32
C SER A 387 -16.12 36.07 -39.98
N PRO A 388 -16.37 34.75 -39.91
CA PRO A 388 -16.79 34.10 -38.67
C PRO A 388 -15.79 34.37 -37.55
N HIS A 389 -16.27 35.05 -36.50
CA HIS A 389 -15.45 35.47 -35.38
C HIS A 389 -15.44 34.36 -34.32
N ILE A 390 -14.24 33.92 -33.94
CA ILE A 390 -14.01 32.95 -32.87
C ILE A 390 -13.31 33.69 -31.74
N ASP A 391 -14.01 33.91 -30.64
CA ASP A 391 -13.45 34.40 -29.39
C ASP A 391 -13.01 33.21 -28.53
N ILE A 392 -11.82 33.29 -27.92
CA ILE A 392 -11.16 32.17 -27.24
C ILE A 392 -10.68 32.67 -25.88
N ARG A 393 -10.83 31.84 -24.83
CA ARG A 393 -10.32 32.14 -23.49
C ARG A 393 -9.74 30.91 -22.80
N ILE A 394 -8.84 31.16 -21.85
CA ILE A 394 -8.40 30.15 -20.87
C ILE A 394 -9.35 30.23 -19.69
N ALA A 395 -10.19 29.22 -19.53
CA ALA A 395 -11.18 29.13 -18.45
C ALA A 395 -10.58 28.65 -17.13
N LYS A 396 -9.55 27.79 -17.19
CA LYS A 396 -8.78 27.33 -16.02
C LYS A 396 -7.31 27.14 -16.39
N GLN A 397 -6.42 27.39 -15.45
CA GLN A 397 -4.98 27.17 -15.61
C GLN A 397 -4.41 26.55 -14.33
N THR A 398 -3.53 25.57 -14.48
CA THR A 398 -2.82 24.88 -13.40
C THR A 398 -1.31 24.90 -13.65
N VAL A 399 -0.54 24.26 -12.78
CA VAL A 399 0.91 24.05 -12.96
C VAL A 399 1.20 23.16 -14.18
N TYR A 400 0.32 22.20 -14.48
CA TYR A 400 0.53 21.13 -15.47
C TYR A 400 -0.52 21.10 -16.60
N GLY A 401 -1.38 22.12 -16.73
CA GLY A 401 -2.46 22.07 -17.71
C GLY A 401 -3.31 23.33 -17.81
N ILE A 402 -4.16 23.38 -18.83
CA ILE A 402 -5.14 24.45 -19.06
C ILE A 402 -6.48 23.87 -19.55
N THR A 403 -7.56 24.60 -19.29
CA THR A 403 -8.86 24.40 -19.93
C THR A 403 -9.17 25.61 -20.79
N LEU A 404 -9.46 25.36 -22.06
CA LEU A 404 -9.88 26.32 -23.07
C LEU A 404 -11.39 26.30 -23.21
N GLU A 405 -11.97 27.47 -23.44
CA GLU A 405 -13.35 27.67 -23.87
C GLU A 405 -13.34 28.65 -25.05
N TRP A 406 -14.22 28.46 -26.03
CA TRP A 406 -14.36 29.38 -27.14
C TRP A 406 -15.83 29.58 -27.54
N HIS A 407 -16.12 30.76 -28.09
CA HIS A 407 -17.42 31.11 -28.65
C HIS A 407 -17.23 31.51 -30.11
N ALA A 408 -17.85 30.77 -31.02
CA ALA A 408 -17.76 31.01 -32.46
C ALA A 408 -19.12 31.48 -32.98
N VAL A 409 -19.13 32.62 -33.67
CA VAL A 409 -20.28 33.06 -34.46
C VAL A 409 -20.13 32.48 -35.86
N THR A 410 -20.87 31.41 -36.15
CA THR A 410 -20.95 30.76 -37.47
C THR A 410 -22.41 30.57 -37.88
N ASP A 411 -22.66 30.46 -39.18
CA ASP A 411 -24.03 30.33 -39.71
C ASP A 411 -24.72 29.03 -39.25
N ASN A 412 -23.97 27.92 -39.13
CA ASN A 412 -24.42 26.63 -38.62
C ASN A 412 -23.55 26.14 -37.43
N PRO A 413 -23.78 26.61 -36.19
CA PRO A 413 -22.95 26.21 -35.04
C PRO A 413 -23.10 24.72 -34.67
N ALA A 414 -24.24 24.10 -35.03
CA ALA A 414 -24.53 22.68 -34.78
C ALA A 414 -23.77 21.71 -35.72
N GLU A 415 -23.19 22.19 -36.83
CA GLU A 415 -22.43 21.35 -37.78
C GLU A 415 -20.96 21.79 -37.91
N THR A 416 -20.57 22.86 -37.22
CA THR A 416 -19.23 23.44 -37.32
C THR A 416 -18.18 22.59 -36.61
N TRP A 417 -17.17 22.14 -37.36
CA TRP A 417 -15.97 21.51 -36.80
C TRP A 417 -14.87 22.54 -36.52
N PHE A 418 -14.21 22.42 -35.36
CA PHE A 418 -13.07 23.24 -34.98
C PHE A 418 -11.74 22.46 -35.05
N THR A 419 -10.64 23.19 -35.16
CA THR A 419 -9.27 22.67 -35.16
C THR A 419 -8.45 23.50 -34.18
N ILE A 420 -7.92 22.85 -33.15
CA ILE A 420 -7.03 23.48 -32.17
C ILE A 420 -5.58 23.22 -32.61
N HIS A 421 -4.79 24.27 -32.70
CA HIS A 421 -3.34 24.22 -32.94
C HIS A 421 -2.65 24.54 -31.62
N PHE A 422 -1.88 23.62 -31.06
CA PHE A 422 -1.28 23.74 -29.72
C PHE A 422 0.23 23.44 -29.73
N GLY A 423 1.04 24.19 -28.98
CA GLY A 423 2.43 23.80 -28.77
C GLY A 423 3.25 24.80 -27.96
N LYS A 424 4.53 24.49 -27.73
CA LYS A 424 5.47 25.46 -27.16
C LYS A 424 5.55 26.70 -28.07
N TYR A 425 5.70 27.87 -27.48
CA TYR A 425 5.73 29.14 -28.22
C TYR A 425 6.80 29.13 -29.33
N ASP A 426 8.04 28.81 -28.97
CA ASP A 426 9.20 28.80 -29.88
C ASP A 426 9.27 27.56 -30.80
N SER A 427 8.29 26.66 -30.78
CA SER A 427 8.26 25.47 -31.63
C SER A 427 7.56 25.74 -32.96
N PRO A 428 8.19 25.52 -34.13
CA PRO A 428 7.54 25.62 -35.43
C PRO A 428 6.57 24.46 -35.72
N LYS A 429 6.68 23.34 -34.98
CA LYS A 429 5.67 22.28 -34.98
C LYS A 429 4.67 22.54 -33.86
N LYS A 430 3.40 22.67 -34.23
CA LYS A 430 2.24 22.64 -33.33
C LYS A 430 1.49 21.32 -33.55
N GLU A 431 0.95 20.76 -32.47
CA GLU A 431 0.03 19.64 -32.49
C GLU A 431 -1.36 20.12 -32.97
N ILE A 432 -2.06 19.28 -33.73
CA ILE A 432 -3.33 19.62 -34.37
C ILE A 432 -4.42 18.67 -33.84
N ILE A 433 -5.44 19.24 -33.20
CA ILE A 433 -6.50 18.51 -32.51
C ILE A 433 -7.85 18.86 -33.14
N PHE A 434 -8.56 17.88 -33.67
CA PHE A 434 -9.88 18.07 -34.28
C PHE A 434 -11.00 17.95 -33.25
N ILE A 435 -11.84 18.98 -33.17
CA ILE A 435 -12.99 19.07 -32.29
C ILE A 435 -14.27 18.99 -33.13
N GLY A 436 -15.18 18.11 -32.72
CA GLY A 436 -16.47 17.93 -33.39
C GLY A 436 -17.47 19.06 -33.09
N PRO A 437 -18.60 19.09 -33.81
CA PRO A 437 -19.69 20.03 -33.54
C PRO A 437 -20.22 19.91 -32.11
N GLY A 438 -20.84 20.99 -31.62
CA GLY A 438 -21.43 21.06 -30.28
C GLY A 438 -20.44 21.14 -29.11
N ILE A 439 -19.13 20.99 -29.34
CA ILE A 439 -18.09 21.10 -28.30
C ILE A 439 -17.45 22.48 -28.35
N ASN A 440 -17.49 23.20 -27.23
CA ASN A 440 -16.97 24.56 -27.05
C ASN A 440 -15.87 24.68 -25.97
N SER A 441 -15.40 23.54 -25.45
CA SER A 441 -14.36 23.49 -24.42
C SER A 441 -13.42 22.29 -24.59
N TYR A 442 -12.16 22.46 -24.18
CA TYR A 442 -11.13 21.41 -24.27
C TYR A 442 -10.05 21.60 -23.19
N SER A 443 -9.55 20.51 -22.61
CA SER A 443 -8.51 20.56 -21.58
C SER A 443 -7.23 19.85 -22.03
N VAL A 444 -6.09 20.53 -21.82
CA VAL A 444 -4.74 20.00 -22.05
C VAL A 444 -4.08 19.73 -20.70
N SER A 445 -3.50 18.55 -20.54
CA SER A 445 -2.78 18.10 -19.34
C SER A 445 -1.30 17.86 -19.66
N ASP A 446 -0.52 17.46 -18.65
CA ASP A 446 0.89 17.04 -18.77
C ASP A 446 1.84 18.10 -19.37
N LEU A 447 1.51 19.38 -19.15
CA LEU A 447 2.34 20.51 -19.55
C LEU A 447 3.53 20.69 -18.60
N LEU A 448 4.66 21.13 -19.14
CA LEU A 448 5.82 21.49 -18.31
C LEU A 448 5.53 22.77 -17.52
N PRO A 449 5.90 22.87 -16.23
CA PRO A 449 5.75 24.10 -15.45
C PRO A 449 6.66 25.21 -15.97
N VAL A 450 6.31 26.48 -15.67
CA VAL A 450 7.05 27.70 -16.06
C VAL A 450 7.45 27.72 -17.55
N THR A 451 6.61 27.17 -18.42
CA THR A 451 6.88 27.02 -19.86
C THR A 451 5.88 27.82 -20.67
N LYS A 452 6.37 28.55 -21.69
CA LYS A 452 5.56 29.39 -22.57
C LYS A 452 4.96 28.55 -23.71
N TYR A 453 3.63 28.54 -23.79
CA TYR A 453 2.84 27.83 -24.77
C TYR A 453 1.99 28.79 -25.59
N GLU A 454 1.55 28.32 -26.76
CA GLU A 454 0.66 29.02 -27.67
C GLU A 454 -0.46 28.08 -28.11
N VAL A 455 -1.66 28.62 -28.23
CA VAL A 455 -2.84 27.88 -28.70
C VAL A 455 -3.77 28.74 -29.55
N CYS A 456 -4.23 28.18 -30.66
CA CYS A 456 -5.15 28.84 -31.60
C CYS A 456 -6.33 27.91 -31.89
N VAL A 457 -7.55 28.45 -32.03
CA VAL A 457 -8.74 27.68 -32.47
C VAL A 457 -9.20 28.23 -33.81
N THR A 458 -9.30 27.37 -34.83
CA THR A 458 -9.79 27.72 -36.17
C THR A 458 -10.96 26.84 -36.60
N LEU A 459 -11.66 27.26 -37.65
CA LEU A 459 -12.55 26.37 -38.39
C LEU A 459 -11.75 25.25 -39.07
N LYS A 460 -12.36 24.08 -39.23
CA LYS A 460 -11.74 22.94 -39.92
C LYS A 460 -11.16 23.35 -41.27
N ASN A 461 -9.94 22.88 -41.54
CA ASN A 461 -9.13 23.16 -42.73
C ASN A 461 -8.69 24.64 -42.92
N HIS A 462 -8.88 25.53 -41.94
CA HIS A 462 -8.38 26.90 -42.00
C HIS A 462 -7.10 27.08 -41.14
N PRO A 463 -6.03 27.70 -41.67
CA PRO A 463 -4.86 28.06 -40.86
C PRO A 463 -5.18 29.22 -39.90
N PRO A 464 -4.50 29.32 -38.73
CA PRO A 464 -4.69 30.42 -37.80
C PRO A 464 -4.25 31.75 -38.41
N ARG A 465 -5.06 32.80 -38.22
CA ARG A 465 -4.71 34.18 -38.61
C ARG A 465 -3.84 34.82 -37.54
N GLU A 466 -2.99 35.76 -37.93
CA GLU A 466 -2.21 36.58 -36.99
C GLU A 466 -3.17 37.28 -36.00
N GLY A 467 -2.94 37.09 -34.70
CA GLY A 467 -3.79 37.63 -33.63
C GLY A 467 -4.92 36.72 -33.12
N GLN A 468 -5.18 35.54 -33.71
CA GLN A 468 -6.18 34.57 -33.22
C GLN A 468 -5.62 33.50 -32.26
N CYS A 469 -4.42 33.71 -31.72
CA CYS A 469 -3.73 32.74 -30.85
C CYS A 469 -3.50 33.33 -29.45
N ILE A 470 -3.80 32.54 -28.41
CA ILE A 470 -3.50 32.88 -27.02
C ILE A 470 -2.12 32.34 -26.67
N VAL A 471 -1.30 33.21 -26.08
CA VAL A 471 0.01 32.84 -25.53
C VAL A 471 -0.09 32.86 -24.00
N PHE A 472 0.32 31.78 -23.35
CA PHE A 472 0.25 31.64 -21.90
C PHE A 472 1.52 30.99 -21.34
N VAL A 473 1.73 31.11 -20.03
CA VAL A 473 2.83 30.47 -19.30
C VAL A 473 2.22 29.62 -18.20
N THR A 474 2.57 28.34 -18.14
CA THR A 474 2.11 27.42 -17.09
C THR A 474 2.53 27.87 -15.69
N GLY A 475 1.75 27.50 -14.67
CA GLY A 475 2.03 27.89 -13.28
C GLY A 475 3.43 27.48 -12.82
N SER A 476 4.01 28.29 -11.92
CA SER A 476 5.19 27.87 -11.16
C SER A 476 4.78 26.92 -10.03
N ASP A 477 5.65 25.98 -9.69
CA ASP A 477 5.38 25.01 -8.63
C ASP A 477 5.56 25.66 -7.24
N ILE A 478 4.52 26.37 -6.80
CA ILE A 478 4.48 27.08 -5.51
C ILE A 478 4.54 26.11 -4.32
N SER A 479 4.31 24.81 -4.53
CA SER A 479 4.39 23.79 -3.48
C SER A 479 5.78 23.71 -2.83
N GLN A 480 6.84 24.00 -3.60
CA GLN A 480 8.21 24.11 -3.09
C GLN A 480 8.41 25.28 -2.11
N LEU A 481 7.61 26.35 -2.22
CA LEU A 481 7.69 27.50 -1.32
C LEU A 481 6.92 27.26 -0.01
N GLU A 482 5.68 26.77 -0.09
CA GLU A 482 4.92 26.38 1.13
C GLU A 482 5.65 25.27 1.92
N GLN A 483 6.28 24.32 1.21
CA GLN A 483 7.01 23.24 1.86
C GLN A 483 8.35 23.71 2.47
N ARG A 484 9.00 24.73 1.88
CA ARG A 484 10.14 25.44 2.51
C ARG A 484 9.72 26.24 3.73
N GLU A 485 8.59 26.93 3.70
CA GLU A 485 8.12 27.76 4.82
C GLU A 485 7.74 26.89 6.03
N ARG A 486 7.09 25.74 5.79
CA ARG A 486 6.88 24.71 6.84
C ARG A 486 8.18 24.15 7.39
N LEU A 487 9.19 23.90 6.55
CA LEU A 487 10.52 23.47 6.98
C LEU A 487 11.23 24.52 7.84
N ILE A 488 11.13 25.81 7.49
CA ILE A 488 11.67 26.91 8.29
C ILE A 488 10.98 26.96 9.65
N HIS A 489 9.65 26.85 9.71
CA HIS A 489 8.94 26.80 11.00
C HIS A 489 9.34 25.60 11.86
N ILE A 490 9.50 24.41 11.27
CA ILE A 490 9.98 23.23 12.00
C ILE A 490 11.41 23.44 12.52
N ILE A 491 12.33 23.95 11.68
CA ILE A 491 13.71 24.23 12.08
C ILE A 491 13.76 25.29 13.19
N VAL A 492 12.96 26.36 13.10
CA VAL A 492 12.88 27.40 14.14
C VAL A 492 12.35 26.81 15.46
N ILE A 493 11.32 25.95 15.43
CA ILE A 493 10.80 25.28 16.63
C ILE A 493 11.86 24.35 17.24
N VAL A 494 12.54 23.54 16.42
CA VAL A 494 13.59 22.62 16.89
C VAL A 494 14.78 23.40 17.45
N CYS A 495 15.27 24.44 16.78
CA CYS A 495 16.32 25.31 17.31
C CYS A 495 15.90 26.03 18.59
N ALA A 496 14.64 26.49 18.69
CA ALA A 496 14.12 27.09 19.91
C ALA A 496 14.09 26.09 21.07
N MET A 497 13.67 24.83 20.84
CA MET A 497 13.72 23.80 21.87
C MET A 497 15.16 23.41 22.26
N VAL A 498 16.05 23.21 21.27
CA VAL A 498 17.46 22.83 21.49
C VAL A 498 18.25 23.94 22.19
N LEU A 499 17.87 25.22 22.07
CA LEU A 499 18.53 26.33 22.79
C LEU A 499 17.84 26.64 24.13
N ALA A 500 16.51 26.69 24.17
CA ALA A 500 15.77 27.10 25.37
C ALA A 500 15.68 25.99 26.43
N VAL A 501 15.60 24.71 26.05
CA VAL A 501 15.50 23.61 27.03
C VAL A 501 16.80 23.44 27.81
N PRO A 502 18.01 23.40 27.19
CA PRO A 502 19.26 23.37 27.95
C PRO A 502 19.51 24.65 28.75
N ALA A 503 19.15 25.83 28.22
CA ALA A 503 19.28 27.09 28.97
C ALA A 503 18.34 27.13 30.19
N GLY A 504 17.10 26.66 30.05
CA GLY A 504 16.13 26.51 31.15
C GLY A 504 16.58 25.48 32.18
N MET A 505 17.07 24.31 31.73
CA MET A 505 17.67 23.29 32.61
C MET A 505 18.90 23.83 33.35
N TYR A 506 19.75 24.61 32.69
CA TYR A 506 20.92 25.23 33.32
C TYR A 506 20.53 26.33 34.31
N ALA A 507 19.53 27.15 34.00
CA ALA A 507 18.97 28.15 34.92
C ALA A 507 18.26 27.51 36.13
N CYS A 508 17.67 26.33 35.97
CA CYS A 508 17.03 25.58 37.06
C CYS A 508 18.01 24.73 37.90
N THR A 509 19.19 24.37 37.36
CA THR A 509 20.21 23.59 38.07
C THR A 509 21.36 24.44 38.64
N THR A 510 21.54 25.68 38.18
CA THR A 510 22.49 26.61 38.79
C THR A 510 21.88 27.28 40.02
N GLU A 511 22.35 26.88 41.21
CA GLU A 511 21.96 27.49 42.48
C GLU A 511 22.37 28.97 42.57
N ARG A 512 21.50 29.87 42.09
CA ARG A 512 21.43 31.25 42.55
C ARG A 512 20.04 31.54 43.08
N ARG A 513 19.94 31.62 44.42
CA ARG A 513 18.74 32.04 45.14
C ARG A 513 18.23 33.38 44.61
N PHE A 514 17.21 33.36 43.75
CA PHE A 514 16.46 34.55 43.35
C PHE A 514 15.10 34.59 44.05
N SER A 515 14.95 35.60 44.92
CA SER A 515 13.75 35.87 45.71
C SER A 515 12.62 36.46 44.84
N CYS A 516 12.10 35.64 43.93
CA CYS A 516 10.99 36.02 43.05
C CYS A 516 9.70 35.23 43.36
N VAL A 517 9.82 33.97 43.78
CA VAL A 517 8.66 33.09 44.06
C VAL A 517 7.86 33.56 45.28
N ASP A 518 8.52 33.88 46.41
CA ASP A 518 7.84 34.39 47.62
C ASP A 518 7.04 35.67 47.34
N ARG A 519 7.57 36.57 46.51
CA ARG A 519 6.93 37.85 46.19
C ARG A 519 5.68 37.70 45.33
N CYS A 520 5.61 36.64 44.51
CA CYS A 520 4.40 36.28 43.76
C CYS A 520 3.33 35.61 44.64
N VAL A 521 3.73 34.78 45.60
CA VAL A 521 2.79 34.13 46.54
C VAL A 521 2.06 35.16 47.43
N ASP A 522 2.77 36.19 47.89
CA ASP A 522 2.16 37.27 48.70
C ASP A 522 1.21 38.17 47.89
N LEU A 523 1.50 38.42 46.61
CA LEU A 523 0.58 39.17 45.73
C LEU A 523 -0.72 38.39 45.45
N TRP A 524 -0.64 37.06 45.28
CA TRP A 524 -1.82 36.21 45.14
C TRP A 524 -2.64 36.12 46.43
N LYS A 525 -1.99 36.02 47.60
CA LYS A 525 -2.66 36.05 48.92
C LYS A 525 -3.31 37.40 49.27
N LYS A 526 -2.87 38.51 48.66
CA LYS A 526 -3.55 39.82 48.76
C LYS A 526 -4.75 39.93 47.81
N ARG A 527 -4.65 39.41 46.58
CA ARG A 527 -5.78 39.49 45.61
C ARG A 527 -6.99 38.65 46.03
N ARG A 528 -6.77 37.50 46.66
CA ARG A 528 -7.86 36.60 47.10
C ARG A 528 -8.68 37.12 48.29
N ARG A 529 -8.18 38.13 49.03
CA ARG A 529 -8.88 38.75 50.18
C ARG A 529 -9.63 40.05 49.86
N HIS A 530 -9.69 40.45 48.58
CA HIS A 530 -10.44 41.62 48.12
C HIS A 530 -11.58 41.27 47.14
N ALA A 531 -11.84 39.98 46.90
CA ALA A 531 -12.80 39.51 45.90
C ALA A 531 -14.05 38.82 46.50
N GLU A 532 -14.15 38.71 47.82
CA GLU A 532 -15.28 38.04 48.51
C GLU A 532 -16.18 39.04 49.29
N ASP A 533 -15.91 40.35 49.25
CA ASP A 533 -16.64 41.41 49.98
C ASP A 533 -17.40 42.40 49.05
N ALA A 534 -17.86 41.95 47.87
CA ALA A 534 -18.57 42.82 46.92
C ALA A 534 -19.60 42.09 46.04
N GLU A 535 -20.53 41.34 46.66
CA GLU A 535 -21.80 40.98 46.03
C GLU A 535 -22.86 41.99 46.44
N GLY A 536 -23.39 42.79 45.49
CA GLY A 536 -24.36 43.84 45.83
C GLY A 536 -24.88 44.69 44.67
N SER A 537 -26.17 44.52 44.39
CA SER A 537 -27.08 45.40 43.61
C SER A 537 -27.09 45.33 42.07
N GLU A 538 -28.28 44.95 41.58
CA GLU A 538 -29.03 45.59 40.50
C GLU A 538 -28.48 45.54 39.05
N ARG A 539 -29.20 44.85 38.15
CA ARG A 539 -30.24 45.38 37.21
C ARG A 539 -29.64 46.17 36.03
N GLN A 540 -30.21 46.17 34.82
CA GLN A 540 -31.26 45.38 34.16
C GLN A 540 -31.41 45.92 32.72
N ASN A 541 -31.92 45.11 31.77
CA ASN A 541 -32.40 45.51 30.42
C ASN A 541 -31.28 46.00 29.44
N THR A 542 -31.39 45.91 28.10
CA THR A 542 -32.43 45.44 27.15
C THR A 542 -31.71 45.06 25.82
N PHE A 543 -32.14 44.03 25.06
CA PHE A 543 -32.87 44.11 23.75
C PHE A 543 -32.15 44.93 22.64
N ASP A 544 -32.10 44.56 21.36
CA ASP A 544 -32.83 43.57 20.53
C ASP A 544 -31.88 42.99 19.43
N SER A 545 -31.94 41.75 18.93
CA SER A 545 -33.03 40.90 18.35
C SER A 545 -33.29 41.16 16.85
N LEU A 546 -33.70 40.20 16.00
CA LEU A 546 -33.73 38.71 16.04
C LEU A 546 -34.05 38.19 14.62
N GLN A 547 -34.18 36.85 14.51
CA GLN A 547 -35.23 36.14 13.74
C GLN A 547 -34.89 35.62 12.33
N ALA A 548 -35.40 34.45 11.89
CA ALA A 548 -35.37 33.07 12.44
C ALA A 548 -36.07 32.08 11.46
N ALA A 549 -35.76 30.78 11.59
CA ALA A 549 -36.57 29.56 11.29
C ALA A 549 -35.63 28.33 11.14
N SER A 550 -35.94 27.05 11.39
CA SER A 550 -37.04 26.29 12.07
C SER A 550 -36.70 24.78 11.88
N ASN A 551 -36.91 23.77 12.74
CA ASN A 551 -37.43 23.61 14.12
C ASN A 551 -36.92 22.25 14.73
N GLU A 552 -37.10 22.03 16.05
CA GLU A 552 -37.46 20.75 16.77
C GLU A 552 -36.69 19.41 16.52
N ALA A 553 -36.59 18.40 17.41
CA ALA A 553 -36.93 18.13 18.85
C ALA A 553 -36.43 16.69 19.23
N LEU A 554 -36.27 16.18 20.48
CA LEU A 554 -36.15 16.71 21.86
C LEU A 554 -35.56 15.59 22.79
N TYR A 555 -34.66 15.93 23.76
CA TYR A 555 -34.53 15.35 25.14
C TYR A 555 -34.15 13.84 25.36
N ARG A 556 -33.52 13.41 26.47
CA ARG A 556 -32.69 14.04 27.56
C ARG A 556 -31.93 12.96 28.39
N ASP A 557 -30.78 13.36 28.94
CA ASP A 557 -30.20 13.11 30.29
C ASP A 557 -30.90 12.21 31.36
N SER A 558 -30.23 11.60 32.36
CA SER A 558 -28.79 11.55 32.74
C SER A 558 -28.46 10.44 33.79
N GLU A 559 -27.17 10.38 34.17
CA GLU A 559 -26.43 9.68 35.25
C GLU A 559 -27.12 9.10 36.52
N GLY A 560 -26.51 8.08 37.16
CA GLY A 560 -26.96 7.55 38.47
C GLY A 560 -26.11 6.50 39.22
N LYS A 561 -24.88 6.84 39.65
CA LYS A 561 -24.04 6.32 40.78
C LYS A 561 -24.10 4.86 41.33
N GLN A 562 -22.90 4.43 41.75
CA GLN A 562 -22.54 3.22 42.53
C GLN A 562 -23.32 2.98 43.84
N THR A 563 -23.39 1.73 44.30
CA THR A 563 -23.18 1.36 45.73
C THR A 563 -22.71 -0.09 45.92
N LYS A 564 -21.85 -0.32 46.93
CA LYS A 564 -21.39 -1.65 47.41
C LYS A 564 -22.18 -2.10 48.65
N ARG A 565 -22.51 -3.39 48.78
CA ARG A 565 -22.39 -4.25 50.00
C ARG A 565 -22.92 -5.68 49.69
N ARG A 566 -22.15 -6.75 49.97
CA ARG A 566 -22.24 -7.68 51.15
C ARG A 566 -23.61 -8.37 51.32
N LYS A 567 -23.75 -9.64 51.76
CA LYS A 567 -22.89 -10.85 51.98
C LYS A 567 -23.85 -11.94 52.55
N SER A 568 -23.43 -13.22 52.59
CA SER A 568 -24.05 -14.41 53.24
C SER A 568 -25.11 -15.12 52.37
N GLU A 569 -24.94 -16.41 52.04
CA GLU A 569 -25.37 -17.61 52.81
C GLU A 569 -26.91 -17.67 52.92
N ASP A 570 -27.58 -18.78 52.61
CA ASP A 570 -27.28 -20.13 53.09
C ASP A 570 -27.76 -21.28 52.14
N ARG A 571 -27.47 -22.52 52.56
CA ARG A 571 -27.74 -23.82 51.94
C ARG A 571 -29.22 -24.18 51.78
N CYS A 572 -29.54 -25.02 50.79
CA CYS A 572 -29.90 -26.43 51.04
C CYS A 572 -30.14 -27.25 49.76
N ARG A 573 -29.81 -28.55 49.85
CA ARG A 573 -30.40 -29.76 49.21
C ARG A 573 -31.00 -29.61 47.79
N GLY A 574 -30.66 -30.43 46.80
CA GLY A 574 -30.21 -31.83 46.84
C GLY A 574 -31.15 -32.69 45.98
N GLY A 575 -30.62 -33.75 45.34
CA GLY A 575 -31.33 -34.54 44.31
C GLY A 575 -30.68 -34.32 42.94
N SER A 576 -29.83 -35.25 42.49
CA SER A 576 -30.21 -36.47 41.76
C SER A 576 -30.68 -36.12 40.34
N ALA A 577 -29.80 -36.05 39.33
CA ALA A 577 -29.03 -37.12 38.70
C ALA A 577 -29.69 -37.70 37.44
N ALA A 578 -28.82 -37.86 36.43
CA ALA A 578 -28.84 -38.87 35.38
C ALA A 578 -29.58 -38.61 34.04
N HIS A 579 -28.83 -38.99 33.00
CA HIS A 579 -29.19 -39.47 31.65
C HIS A 579 -29.52 -38.51 30.49
N LEU A 580 -28.60 -38.58 29.51
CA LEU A 580 -28.81 -38.79 28.06
C LEU A 580 -29.72 -37.77 27.34
N TYR A 581 -29.20 -37.00 26.38
CA TYR A 581 -28.47 -37.48 25.19
C TYR A 581 -27.30 -36.57 24.78
#